data_AF-A0A127SJZ1-F1
#
_entry.id   AF-A0A127SJZ1-F1
#
_cell.length_a   1.000
_cell.length_b   1.000
_cell.length_c   1.000
_cell.angle_alpha   90.00
_cell.angle_beta   90.00
_cell.angle_gamma   90.00
#
_symmetry.space_group_name_H-M   'P 1'
#
loop_
_entity.id
_entity.type
_entity.pdbx_description
1 polymer ?
#
loop_
_entity_poly.entity_id
_entity_poly.type
_entity_poly.pdbx_seq_one_letter_code
_entity_poly.pdbx_strand_id
1 'polypeptide(L)'
;GKNLGWDKSLREVLHVFYLSAFIVSPVAMLVYGIVMKSGLNEILFYVVFTLPVIRYFLLQFLDNRSSMKRSEKLKKYVEKELSGIRVSGRAEEEQLAYTLRNIQDEMFTYRASCPPVPNGIQLIMKPKNERIYVDYFETNLKELHLQK
;
A
#
# COMPACT_ATOMS: atom_id res chain seq x y z
N GLY A 1 0.23 -12.43 9.82
CA GLY A 1 -0.90 -12.32 8.87
C GLY A 1 -1.64 -10.99 8.89
N LYS A 2 -2.15 -10.53 10.04
CA LYS A 2 -3.17 -9.46 10.19
C LYS A 2 -2.93 -8.10 9.47
N ASN A 3 -1.68 -7.68 9.26
CA ASN A 3 -1.40 -6.29 8.83
C ASN A 3 -1.15 -6.09 7.33
N LEU A 4 -0.88 -7.14 6.54
CA LEU A 4 -0.50 -6.95 5.13
C LEU A 4 -1.70 -6.58 4.24
N GLY A 5 -2.87 -7.18 4.49
CA GLY A 5 -4.09 -6.88 3.74
C GLY A 5 -4.61 -5.46 4.00
N TRP A 6 -4.54 -5.00 5.26
CA TRP A 6 -4.89 -3.63 5.65
C TRP A 6 -3.93 -2.60 5.07
N ASP A 7 -2.63 -2.92 5.05
CA ASP A 7 -1.63 -2.04 4.47
C ASP A 7 -1.82 -1.91 2.95
N LYS A 8 -2.16 -2.99 2.25
CA LYS A 8 -2.48 -2.95 0.81
C LYS A 8 -3.66 -2.00 0.51
N SER A 9 -4.78 -2.13 1.20
CA SER A 9 -5.96 -1.29 0.94
C SER A 9 -5.69 0.19 1.22
N LEU A 10 -4.93 0.50 2.28
CA LEU A 10 -4.49 1.85 2.60
C LEU A 10 -3.59 2.44 1.50
N ARG A 11 -2.66 1.63 0.98
CA ARG A 11 -1.75 2.04 -0.10
C ARG A 11 -2.47 2.27 -1.42
N GLU A 12 -3.50 1.48 -1.74
CA GLU A 12 -4.34 1.70 -2.93
C GLU A 12 -5.08 3.03 -2.85
N VAL A 13 -5.67 3.37 -1.70
CA VAL A 13 -6.34 4.66 -1.50
C VAL A 13 -5.36 5.83 -1.57
N LEU A 14 -4.18 5.70 -0.94
CA LEU A 14 -3.10 6.68 -1.06
C LEU A 14 -2.64 6.87 -2.50
N HIS A 15 -2.58 5.80 -3.29
CA HIS A 15 -2.18 5.86 -4.69
C HIS A 15 -3.17 6.71 -5.51
N VAL A 16 -4.47 6.50 -5.32
CA VAL A 16 -5.52 7.29 -5.97
C VAL A 16 -5.47 8.74 -5.49
N PHE A 17 -5.28 8.97 -4.19
CA PHE A 17 -5.16 10.32 -3.63
C PHE A 17 -4.00 11.10 -4.27
N TYR A 18 -2.80 10.53 -4.31
CA TYR A 18 -1.64 11.18 -4.93
C TYR A 18 -1.82 11.43 -6.41
N LEU A 19 -2.40 10.48 -7.16
CA LEU A 19 -2.70 10.66 -8.58
C LEU A 19 -3.72 11.78 -8.79
N SER A 20 -4.75 11.85 -7.96
CA SER A 20 -5.76 12.90 -8.01
C SER A 20 -5.15 14.28 -7.74
N ALA A 21 -4.29 14.40 -6.72
CA ALA A 21 -3.62 15.65 -6.39
C ALA A 21 -2.72 16.12 -7.54
N PHE A 22 -2.01 15.20 -8.18
CA PHE A 22 -1.15 15.49 -9.32
C PHE A 22 -1.92 15.96 -10.56
N ILE A 23 -3.14 15.46 -10.79
CA ILE A 23 -3.99 15.87 -11.93
C ILE A 23 -4.76 17.17 -11.62
N VAL A 24 -5.33 17.27 -10.41
CA VAL A 24 -6.16 18.41 -10.01
C VAL A 24 -5.33 19.68 -9.87
N SER A 25 -4.08 19.58 -9.38
CA SER A 25 -3.19 20.74 -9.20
C SER A 25 -2.97 21.55 -10.48
N PRO A 26 -2.50 20.97 -11.61
CA PRO A 26 -2.35 21.69 -12.88
C PRO A 26 -3.67 22.28 -13.39
N VAL A 27 -4.77 21.54 -13.28
CA VAL A 27 -6.09 21.99 -13.74
C VAL A 27 -6.55 23.21 -12.93
N ALA A 28 -6.43 23.15 -11.60
CA ALA A 28 -6.76 24.26 -10.73
C ALA A 28 -5.90 25.50 -11.01
N MET A 29 -4.61 25.31 -11.30
CA MET A 29 -3.72 26.41 -11.69
C MET A 29 -4.12 27.05 -13.02
N LEU A 30 -4.49 26.25 -14.02
CA LEU A 30 -4.97 26.76 -15.31
C LEU A 30 -6.26 27.57 -15.15
N VAL A 31 -7.22 27.04 -14.39
CA VAL A 31 -8.48 27.74 -14.07
C VAL A 31 -8.19 29.06 -13.36
N TYR A 32 -7.31 29.04 -12.35
CA TYR A 32 -6.91 30.23 -11.62
C TYR A 32 -6.27 31.29 -12.53
N GLY A 33 -5.36 30.88 -13.42
CA GLY A 33 -4.72 31.77 -14.38
C GLY A 33 -5.71 32.42 -15.35
N ILE A 34 -6.73 31.68 -15.80
CA ILE A 34 -7.81 32.21 -16.64
C ILE A 34 -8.66 33.23 -15.87
N VAL A 35 -9.08 32.89 -14.64
CA VAL A 35 -9.93 33.75 -13.80
C VAL A 35 -9.23 35.07 -13.49
N MET A 36 -7.93 35.03 -13.19
CA MET A 36 -7.15 36.22 -12.88
C MET A 36 -6.69 37.01 -14.11
N LYS A 37 -7.00 36.55 -15.33
CA LYS A 37 -6.49 37.12 -16.59
C LYS A 37 -4.97 37.28 -16.57
N SER A 38 -4.29 36.31 -15.99
CA SER A 38 -2.86 36.39 -15.72
C SER A 38 -2.04 36.49 -17.01
N GLY A 39 -1.01 37.33 -16.99
CA GLY A 39 -0.02 37.37 -18.05
C GLY A 39 0.86 36.11 -18.08
N LEU A 40 1.54 35.86 -19.19
CA LEU A 40 2.43 34.70 -19.38
C LEU A 40 3.51 34.59 -18.28
N ASN A 41 4.05 35.72 -17.83
CA ASN A 41 5.05 35.79 -16.77
C ASN A 41 4.50 35.35 -15.41
N GLU A 42 3.25 35.68 -15.10
CA GLU A 42 2.61 35.32 -13.84
C GLU A 42 2.28 33.83 -13.81
N ILE A 43 1.82 33.27 -14.94
CA ILE A 43 1.61 31.83 -15.09
C ILE A 43 2.92 31.06 -14.89
N LEU A 44 4.01 31.53 -15.52
CA LEU A 44 5.36 30.96 -15.33
C LEU A 44 5.81 31.02 -13.87
N PHE A 45 5.58 32.14 -13.19
CA PHE A 45 5.87 32.29 -11.77
C PHE A 45 5.10 31.26 -10.93
N TYR A 46 3.79 31.12 -11.15
CA TYR A 46 2.99 30.14 -10.42
C TYR A 46 3.44 28.71 -10.67
N VAL A 47 3.79 28.35 -11.91
CA VAL A 47 4.32 27.01 -12.24
C VAL A 47 5.63 26.73 -11.48
N VAL A 48 6.59 27.65 -11.54
CA VAL A 48 7.87 27.48 -10.83
C VAL A 48 7.65 27.39 -9.32
N PHE A 49 6.73 28.19 -8.78
CA PHE A 49 6.39 28.19 -7.36
C PHE A 49 5.76 26.87 -6.90
N THR A 50 4.98 26.19 -7.74
CA THR A 50 4.31 24.93 -7.38
C THR A 50 5.15 23.68 -7.63
N LEU A 51 6.25 23.77 -8.39
CA LEU A 51 7.16 22.64 -8.65
C LEU A 51 7.61 21.88 -7.39
N PRO A 52 8.00 22.52 -6.27
CA PRO A 52 8.39 21.81 -5.05
C PRO A 52 7.25 20.95 -4.48
N VAL A 53 6.01 21.45 -4.54
CA VAL A 53 4.82 20.73 -4.08
C VAL A 53 4.54 19.54 -4.99
N ILE A 54 4.61 19.74 -6.31
CA ILE A 54 4.46 18.67 -7.30
C ILE A 54 5.53 17.58 -7.07
N ARG A 55 6.79 17.97 -6.87
CA ARG A 55 7.90 17.06 -6.58
C ARG A 55 7.64 16.25 -5.30
N TYR A 56 7.16 16.89 -4.24
CA TYR A 56 6.83 16.21 -2.99
C TYR A 56 5.80 15.10 -3.22
N PHE A 57 4.67 15.41 -3.88
CA PHE A 57 3.63 14.41 -4.15
C PHE A 57 4.10 13.31 -5.10
N LEU A 58 4.94 13.64 -6.08
CA LEU A 58 5.52 12.66 -6.99
C LEU A 58 6.42 11.66 -6.26
N LEU A 59 7.27 12.12 -5.35
CA LEU A 59 8.12 11.25 -4.54
C LEU A 59 7.26 10.32 -3.66
N GLN A 60 6.26 10.88 -2.99
CA GLN A 60 5.33 10.08 -2.17
C GLN A 60 4.57 9.03 -2.99
N PHE A 61 4.17 9.38 -4.22
CA PHE A 61 3.56 8.44 -5.14
C PHE A 61 4.49 7.30 -5.53
N LEU A 62 5.75 7.60 -5.88
CA LEU A 62 6.75 6.60 -6.25
C LEU A 62 7.09 5.68 -5.09
N ASP A 63 7.26 6.22 -3.88
CA ASP A 63 7.52 5.46 -2.66
C ASP A 63 6.34 4.57 -2.26
N ASN A 64 5.11 5.07 -2.43
CA ASN A 64 3.93 4.24 -2.21
C ASN A 64 3.84 3.10 -3.23
N ARG A 65 4.14 3.37 -4.52
CA ARG A 65 4.17 2.35 -5.58
C ARG A 65 5.25 1.30 -5.34
N SER A 66 6.44 1.69 -4.91
CA SER A 66 7.53 0.74 -4.57
C SER A 66 7.14 -0.15 -3.40
N SER A 67 6.42 0.40 -2.41
CA SER A 67 5.89 -0.33 -1.26
C SER A 67 4.84 -1.36 -1.65
N MET A 68 3.89 -1.02 -2.52
CA MET A 68 2.93 -1.99 -3.06
C MET A 68 3.63 -3.14 -3.77
N LYS A 69 4.63 -2.87 -4.62
CA LYS A 69 5.43 -3.92 -5.28
C LYS A 69 6.15 -4.84 -4.29
N ARG A 70 6.71 -4.28 -3.21
CA ARG A 70 7.33 -5.08 -2.14
C ARG A 70 6.31 -5.96 -1.42
N SER A 71 5.12 -5.44 -1.16
CA SER A 71 4.02 -6.21 -0.55
C SER A 71 3.61 -7.39 -1.42
N GLU A 72 3.52 -7.20 -2.74
CA GLU A 72 3.19 -8.27 -3.69
C GLU A 72 4.28 -9.34 -3.75
N LYS A 73 5.55 -8.93 -3.77
CA LYS A 73 6.69 -9.87 -3.70
C LYS A 73 6.65 -10.70 -2.42
N LEU A 74 6.43 -10.05 -1.27
CA LEU A 74 6.31 -10.72 0.02
C LEU A 74 5.14 -11.71 0.03
N LYS A 75 3.98 -11.32 -0.50
CA LYS A 75 2.81 -12.20 -0.63
C LYS A 75 3.16 -13.45 -1.45
N LYS A 76 3.76 -13.29 -2.63
CA LYS A 76 4.17 -14.40 -3.50
C LYS A 76 5.20 -15.32 -2.84
N TYR A 77 6.15 -14.74 -2.10
CA TYR A 77 7.13 -15.51 -1.34
C TYR A 77 6.44 -16.38 -0.27
N VAL A 78 5.58 -15.78 0.55
CA VAL A 78 4.83 -16.50 1.59
C VAL A 78 3.94 -17.59 0.99
N GLU A 79 3.22 -17.30 -0.10
CA GLU A 79 2.38 -18.29 -0.79
C GLU A 79 3.21 -19.48 -1.34
N LYS A 80 4.38 -19.19 -1.92
CA LYS A 80 5.30 -20.23 -2.40
C LYS A 80 5.78 -21.13 -1.27
N GLU A 81 6.27 -20.55 -0.17
CA GLU A 81 6.75 -21.32 0.98
C GLU A 81 5.64 -22.18 1.61
N LEU A 82 4.44 -21.61 1.80
CA LEU A 82 3.27 -22.35 2.29
C LEU A 82 2.84 -23.48 1.36
N SER A 83 2.86 -23.26 0.04
CA SER A 83 2.56 -24.30 -0.94
C SER A 83 3.59 -25.44 -0.90
N GLY A 84 4.87 -25.11 -0.73
CA GLY A 84 5.95 -26.08 -0.62
C GLY A 84 5.77 -27.00 0.59
N ILE A 85 5.42 -26.40 1.73
CA ILE A 85 5.10 -27.13 2.96
C ILE A 85 3.89 -28.05 2.74
N ARG A 86 2.80 -27.54 2.15
CA ARG A 86 1.56 -28.31 1.89
C ARG A 86 1.78 -29.50 0.95
N VAL A 87 2.60 -29.35 -0.09
CA VAL A 87 2.88 -30.40 -1.07
C VAL A 87 3.85 -31.45 -0.51
N SER A 88 4.82 -31.04 0.32
CA SER A 88 5.84 -31.95 0.86
C SER A 88 5.29 -32.98 1.85
N GLY A 89 4.16 -32.70 2.53
CA GLY A 89 3.49 -33.62 3.46
C GLY A 89 4.32 -34.08 4.67
N ARG A 90 5.57 -33.62 4.78
CA ARG A 90 6.54 -33.91 5.84
C ARG A 90 7.24 -32.61 6.18
N ALA A 91 6.66 -31.85 7.10
CA ALA A 91 7.35 -30.72 7.68
C ALA A 91 8.14 -31.24 8.88
N GLU A 92 9.43 -31.52 8.71
CA GLU A 92 10.33 -31.60 9.85
C GLU A 92 10.18 -30.29 10.64
N GLU A 93 9.93 -30.41 11.95
CA GLU A 93 9.58 -29.29 12.82
C GLU A 93 10.63 -28.16 12.75
N GLU A 94 11.90 -28.54 12.62
CA GLU A 94 13.03 -27.62 12.50
C GLU A 94 13.03 -26.83 11.17
N GLN A 95 12.74 -27.50 10.04
CA GLN A 95 12.59 -26.82 8.74
C GLN A 95 11.38 -25.90 8.73
N LEU A 96 10.27 -26.31 9.35
CA LEU A 96 9.07 -25.47 9.46
C LEU A 96 9.35 -24.22 10.30
N ALA A 97 10.02 -24.39 11.44
CA ALA A 97 10.42 -23.28 12.30
C ALA A 97 11.34 -22.28 11.56
N TYR A 98 12.31 -22.79 10.79
CA TYR A 98 13.19 -21.96 9.98
C TYR A 98 12.43 -21.16 8.90
N THR A 99 11.53 -21.81 8.15
CA THR A 99 10.72 -21.13 7.13
C THR A 99 9.79 -20.09 7.74
N LEU A 100 9.16 -20.39 8.87
CA LEU A 100 8.32 -19.43 9.58
C LEU A 100 9.12 -18.23 10.08
N ARG A 101 10.35 -18.43 10.54
CA ARG A 101 11.25 -17.34 10.96
C ARG A 101 11.61 -16.43 9.78
N ASN A 102 11.98 -17.00 8.63
CA ASN A 102 12.28 -16.22 7.43
C ASN A 102 11.08 -15.38 6.96
N ILE A 103 9.87 -15.95 7.01
CA ILE A 103 8.64 -15.20 6.71
C ILE A 103 8.46 -14.03 7.68
N GLN A 104 8.75 -14.22 8.97
CA GLN A 104 8.66 -13.14 9.97
C GLN A 104 9.68 -12.03 9.71
N ASP A 105 10.92 -12.38 9.37
CA ASP A 105 12.00 -11.43 9.10
C ASP A 105 11.73 -10.62 7.82
N GLU A 106 11.21 -11.27 6.78
CA GLU A 106 10.75 -10.60 5.55
C GLU A 106 9.54 -9.67 5.82
N MET A 107 8.59 -10.10 6.66
CA MET A 107 7.50 -9.24 7.11
C MET A 107 7.99 -8.03 7.91
N PHE A 108 9.02 -8.20 8.74
CA PHE A 108 9.61 -7.12 9.52
C PHE A 108 10.33 -6.12 8.61
N THR A 109 11.17 -6.61 7.69
CA THR A 109 11.90 -5.81 6.70
C THR A 109 10.95 -5.02 5.82
N TYR A 110 9.84 -5.65 5.40
CA TYR A 110 8.77 -4.96 4.68
C TYR A 110 8.21 -3.78 5.48
N ARG A 111 7.84 -3.99 6.76
CA ARG A 111 7.27 -2.93 7.61
C ARG A 111 8.25 -1.80 7.86
N ALA A 112 9.51 -2.11 8.15
CA ALA A 112 10.54 -1.12 8.44
C ALA A 112 10.82 -0.21 7.24
N SER A 113 10.69 -0.75 6.03
CA SER A 113 11.01 -0.05 4.79
C SER A 113 9.80 0.64 4.14
N CYS A 114 8.62 0.53 4.75
CA CYS A 114 7.38 1.10 4.25
C CYS A 114 7.19 2.56 4.73
N PRO A 115 6.84 3.50 3.84
CA PRO A 115 6.53 4.86 4.24
C PRO A 115 5.25 4.88 5.09
N PRO A 116 5.17 5.81 6.06
CA PRO A 116 4.02 5.92 6.95
C PRO A 116 2.76 6.33 6.18
N VAL A 117 1.63 5.79 6.60
CA VAL A 117 0.31 6.20 6.10
C VAL A 117 -0.24 7.28 7.03
N PRO A 118 -0.75 8.41 6.51
CA PRO A 118 -1.37 9.44 7.33
C PRO A 118 -2.52 8.90 8.20
N ASN A 119 -2.54 9.30 9.48
CA ASN A 119 -3.52 8.82 10.47
C ASN A 119 -4.98 9.04 10.04
N GLY A 120 -5.28 10.13 9.33
CA GLY A 120 -6.64 10.38 8.83
C GLY A 120 -7.14 9.30 7.87
N ILE A 121 -6.28 8.85 6.93
CA ILE A 121 -6.63 7.77 6.00
C ILE A 121 -6.78 6.45 6.74
N GLN A 122 -5.91 6.20 7.73
CA GLN A 122 -6.03 5.02 8.59
C GLN A 122 -7.38 4.99 9.33
N LEU A 123 -7.80 6.12 9.91
CA LEU A 123 -9.07 6.22 10.64
C LEU A 123 -10.28 5.99 9.71
N ILE A 124 -10.27 6.58 8.51
CA ILE A 124 -11.37 6.42 7.54
C ILE A 124 -11.48 4.97 7.06
N MET A 125 -10.34 4.31 6.82
CA MET A 125 -10.34 2.94 6.29
C MET A 125 -10.49 1.85 7.35
N LYS A 126 -10.24 2.17 8.62
CA LYS A 126 -10.31 1.20 9.73
C LYS A 126 -11.60 0.37 9.74
N PRO A 127 -12.82 0.94 9.64
CA PRO A 127 -14.05 0.15 9.68
C PRO A 127 -14.20 -0.78 8.47
N LYS A 128 -13.75 -0.35 7.29
CA LYS A 128 -13.77 -1.16 6.07
C LYS A 128 -12.78 -2.32 6.16
N ASN A 129 -11.58 -2.05 6.65
CA ASN A 129 -10.52 -3.04 6.82
C ASN A 129 -10.87 -4.09 7.87
N GLU A 130 -11.53 -3.69 8.96
CA GLU A 130 -12.02 -4.60 9.99
C GLU A 130 -13.10 -5.55 9.44
N ARG A 131 -14.02 -5.06 8.59
CA ARG A 131 -15.06 -5.91 7.95
C ARG A 131 -14.50 -6.93 6.96
N ILE A 132 -13.60 -6.53 6.07
CA ILE A 132 -13.02 -7.42 5.05
C ILE A 132 -12.19 -8.55 5.68
N TYR A 133 -11.64 -8.34 6.87
CA TYR A 133 -10.86 -9.37 7.57
C TYR A 133 -11.72 -10.49 8.16
N VAL A 134 -12.93 -10.18 8.63
CA VAL A 134 -13.86 -11.19 9.16
C VAL A 134 -14.20 -12.22 8.08
N ASP A 135 -14.35 -11.80 6.82
CA ASP A 135 -14.62 -12.73 5.72
C ASP A 135 -13.43 -13.61 5.32
N TYR A 136 -12.21 -13.08 5.19
CA TYR A 136 -11.09 -13.87 4.65
C TYR A 136 -10.61 -14.97 5.62
N PHE A 137 -10.57 -14.68 6.92
CA PHE A 137 -10.16 -15.67 7.93
C PHE A 137 -11.23 -16.73 8.16
N GLU A 138 -12.52 -16.34 8.22
CA GLU A 138 -13.62 -17.32 8.30
C GLU A 138 -13.71 -18.20 7.05
N THR A 139 -13.48 -17.63 5.87
CA THR A 139 -13.51 -18.41 4.61
C THR A 139 -12.38 -19.44 4.59
N ASN A 140 -11.15 -19.06 4.97
CA ASN A 140 -10.03 -20.01 5.05
C ASN A 140 -10.20 -21.04 6.18
N LEU A 141 -10.81 -20.66 7.31
CA LEU A 141 -11.15 -21.60 8.41
C LEU A 141 -12.20 -22.63 8.00
N LYS A 142 -13.21 -22.20 7.23
CA LYS A 142 -14.21 -23.08 6.63
C LYS A 142 -13.58 -24.03 5.61
N GLU A 143 -12.68 -23.52 4.77
CA GLU A 143 -11.92 -24.35 3.80
C GLU A 143 -10.95 -25.34 4.48
N LEU A 144 -10.45 -25.02 5.68
CA LEU A 144 -9.54 -25.87 6.46
C LEU A 144 -10.25 -26.93 7.34
N HIS A 145 -11.58 -27.05 7.28
CA HIS A 145 -12.35 -28.06 8.03
C HIS A 145 -12.03 -28.11 9.55
N LEU A 146 -11.97 -26.94 10.20
CA LEU A 146 -11.92 -26.84 11.68
C LEU A 146 -13.22 -26.28 12.27
N GLN A 147 -14.36 -26.60 11.65
CA GLN A 147 -15.66 -26.55 12.32
C GLN A 147 -16.20 -27.97 12.42
N LYS A 148 -16.18 -28.51 13.64
CA LYS A 148 -17.19 -29.48 14.07
C LYS A 148 -18.44 -28.72 14.48
#